data_AF-A0A8W8JQL2-F1
#
_entry.id   AF-A0A8W8JQL2-F1
#
_cell.length_a   1.000
_cell.length_b   1.000
_cell.length_c   1.000
_cell.angle_alpha   90.00
_cell.angle_beta   90.00
_cell.angle_gamma   90.00
#
_symmetry.space_group_name_H-M   'P 1'
#
loop_
_entity.id
_entity.type
_entity.pdbx_description
1 polymer ?
#
loop_
_entity_poly.entity_id
_entity_poly.type
_entity_poly.pdbx_seq_one_letter_code
_entity_poly.pdbx_strand_id
1 'polypeptide(L)' 'KDAQWIFFDSMADRMGEQSGYNIPEIKLCPDLSKWLSDDYQEEIMRRTDDKELPEHIRRLLCDAYMCMYQSPEVSMVR' A
#
# COMPACT_ATOMS: atom_id res chain seq x y z
N LYS A 1 -8.02 17.58 3.28
CA LYS A 1 -6.89 16.80 3.84
C LYS A 1 -6.72 15.61 2.93
N ASP A 2 -5.50 15.27 2.53
CA ASP A 2 -5.29 14.08 1.70
C ASP A 2 -5.75 12.83 2.44
N ALA A 3 -6.36 11.91 1.71
CA ALA A 3 -6.78 10.62 2.26
C ALA A 3 -5.55 9.83 2.71
N GLN A 4 -5.63 9.19 3.87
CA GLN A 4 -4.54 8.35 4.37
C GLN A 4 -4.54 7.00 3.64
N TRP A 5 -3.36 6.54 3.27
CA TRP A 5 -3.18 5.20 2.73
C TRP A 5 -3.21 4.15 3.82
N ILE A 6 -3.85 3.02 3.51
CA ILE A 6 -3.88 1.83 4.33
C ILE A 6 -3.45 0.63 3.50
N PHE A 7 -2.82 -0.33 4.15
CA PHE A 7 -2.54 -1.63 3.59
C PHE A 7 -3.39 -2.68 4.31
N PHE A 8 -4.09 -3.49 3.53
CA PHE A 8 -4.94 -4.57 4.03
C PHE A 8 -4.36 -5.92 3.63
N ASP A 9 -4.18 -6.79 4.62
CA ASP A 9 -3.78 -8.18 4.42
C ASP A 9 -4.81 -9.10 5.08
N SER A 10 -5.46 -9.92 4.29
CA SER A 10 -6.49 -10.85 4.78
C SER A 10 -5.92 -12.07 5.51
N MET A 11 -4.61 -12.31 5.38
CA MET A 11 -3.89 -13.46 5.93
C MET A 11 -2.58 -13.03 6.61
N ALA A 12 -2.59 -11.88 7.29
CA ALA A 12 -1.42 -11.34 7.98
C ALA A 12 -0.85 -12.28 9.05
N ASP A 13 -1.73 -13.01 9.73
CA ASP A 13 -1.37 -13.99 10.75
C ASP A 13 -2.37 -15.15 10.78
N ARG A 14 -2.09 -16.19 11.58
CA ARG A 14 -2.89 -17.41 11.66
C ARG A 14 -2.97 -17.96 13.08
N MET A 15 -4.18 -18.27 13.52
CA MET A 15 -4.43 -18.97 14.77
C MET A 15 -4.72 -20.44 14.52
N GLY A 16 -3.88 -21.32 15.06
CA GLY A 16 -4.02 -22.77 14.96
C GLY A 16 -3.52 -23.38 13.65
N GLU A 17 -3.63 -24.70 13.55
CA GLU A 17 -3.14 -25.50 12.41
C GLU A 17 -4.29 -25.94 11.48
N GLN A 18 -4.59 -27.23 11.34
CA GLN A 18 -5.52 -27.72 10.31
C GLN A 18 -6.95 -27.16 10.41
N SER A 19 -7.42 -26.84 11.62
CA SER A 19 -8.73 -26.18 11.86
C SER A 19 -8.57 -24.71 12.27
N GLY A 20 -7.42 -24.12 11.96
CA GLY A 20 -7.13 -22.72 12.23
C GLY A 20 -7.83 -21.75 11.28
N TYR A 21 -7.74 -20.46 11.59
CA TYR A 21 -8.28 -19.38 10.78
C TYR A 21 -7.26 -18.24 10.64
N ASN A 22 -7.41 -17.45 9.58
CA ASN A 22 -6.56 -16.30 9.30
C ASN A 22 -6.98 -15.09 10.14
N ILE A 23 -6.01 -14.32 10.60
CA ILE A 23 -6.22 -13.02 11.24
C ILE A 23 -5.92 -11.94 10.19
N PRO A 24 -6.91 -11.13 9.80
CA PRO A 24 -6.68 -10.00 8.91
C PRO A 24 -6.04 -8.83 9.67
N GLU A 25 -5.29 -8.00 8.95
CA GLU A 25 -4.67 -6.80 9.49
C GLU A 25 -4.89 -5.59 8.56
N ILE A 26 -5.05 -4.42 9.17
CA ILE A 26 -5.00 -3.13 8.50
C ILE A 26 -3.83 -2.34 9.08
N LYS A 27 -2.88 -1.96 8.23
CA LYS A 27 -1.72 -1.12 8.59
C LYS A 27 -1.90 0.27 7.99
N LEU A 28 -1.57 1.30 8.77
CA LEU A 28 -1.46 2.66 8.27
C LEU A 28 -0.16 2.81 7.47
N CYS A 29 -0.23 3.46 6.32
CA CYS A 29 0.93 3.73 5.45
C CYS A 29 1.09 5.25 5.25
N PRO A 30 1.39 6.02 6.30
CA PRO A 30 1.36 7.49 6.23
C PRO A 30 2.38 8.07 5.25
N ASP A 31 3.52 7.41 5.07
CA ASP A 31 4.57 7.88 4.17
C ASP A 31 4.24 7.62 2.70
N LEU A 32 3.23 6.81 2.40
CA LEU A 32 2.97 6.36 1.04
C LEU A 32 2.56 7.51 0.10
N SER A 33 1.80 8.49 0.60
CA SER A 33 1.51 9.72 -0.17
C SER A 33 2.77 10.51 -0.53
N LYS A 34 3.76 10.53 0.38
CA LYS A 34 5.02 11.24 0.17
C LYS A 34 5.87 10.53 -0.88
N TRP A 35 5.91 9.20 -0.87
CA TRP A 35 6.61 8.43 -1.88
C TRP A 35 5.99 8.56 -3.28
N LEU A 36 4.69 8.79 -3.36
CA LEU A 36 3.97 9.00 -4.62
C LEU A 36 3.99 10.47 -5.10
N SER A 37 4.62 11.39 -4.36
CA SER A 37 4.73 12.78 -4.80
C SER A 37 5.80 12.95 -5.86
N ASP A 38 5.68 14.02 -6.65
CA ASP A 38 6.66 14.37 -7.68
C ASP A 38 8.09 14.48 -7.13
N ASP A 39 8.23 14.95 -5.88
CA ASP A 39 9.53 15.10 -5.20
C ASP A 39 10.27 13.77 -5.02
N TYR A 40 9.54 12.67 -4.81
CA TYR A 40 10.11 11.34 -4.56
C TYR A 40 10.21 10.49 -5.82
N GLN A 41 9.63 10.93 -6.94
CA GLN A 41 9.70 10.20 -8.19
C GLN A 41 11.14 10.02 -8.66
N GLU A 42 11.98 11.06 -8.58
CA GLU A 42 13.40 10.92 -8.92
C GLU A 42 14.13 9.96 -7.99
N GLU A 43 13.79 9.96 -6.70
CA GLU A 43 14.41 9.09 -5.70
C GLU A 43 14.06 7.61 -5.93
N ILE A 44 12.84 7.34 -6.39
CA ILE A 44 12.41 5.99 -6.80
C ILE A 44 13.16 5.58 -8.07
N MET A 45 13.19 6.45 -9.09
CA MET A 45 13.82 6.14 -10.38
C MET A 45 15.34 5.94 -10.30
N ARG A 46 16.01 6.55 -9.31
CA ARG A 46 17.45 6.38 -9.08
C ARG A 46 17.80 5.04 -8.43
N ARG A 47 16.85 4.38 -7.76
CA ARG A 47 17.08 3.08 -7.12
C ARG A 47 17.05 1.98 -8.17
N THR A 48 18.13 1.20 -8.22
CA THR A 48 18.26 0.07 -9.15
C THR A 48 17.82 -1.25 -8.53
N ASP A 49 17.79 -1.34 -7.20
CA ASP A 49 17.31 -2.52 -6.46
C ASP A 49 15.99 -2.16 -5.75
N ASP A 50 14.93 -2.89 -6.06
CA ASP A 50 13.60 -2.67 -5.50
C ASP A 50 13.56 -2.95 -3.98
N LYS A 51 14.51 -3.74 -3.46
CA LYS A 51 14.66 -4.02 -2.01
C LYS A 51 15.06 -2.80 -1.20
N GLU A 52 15.56 -1.75 -1.83
CA GLU A 52 15.86 -0.48 -1.18
C GLU A 52 14.60 0.36 -0.90
N LEU A 53 13.46 0.00 -1.51
CA LEU A 53 12.18 0.65 -1.28
C LEU A 53 11.54 0.13 0.02
N PRO A 54 10.83 0.99 0.77
CA PRO A 54 10.02 0.53 1.88
C PRO A 54 9.01 -0.53 1.45
N GLU A 55 8.72 -1.50 2.32
CA GLU A 55 7.95 -2.69 2.00
C GLU A 55 6.63 -2.38 1.24
N HIS A 56 5.81 -1.49 1.78
CA HIS A 56 4.51 -1.15 1.21
C HIS A 56 4.62 -0.40 -0.13
N ILE A 57 5.70 0.37 -0.33
CA ILE A 57 5.98 1.04 -1.61
C ILE A 57 6.41 0.03 -2.66
N ARG A 58 7.32 -0.87 -2.30
CA ARG A 58 7.78 -1.95 -3.18
C ARG A 58 6.60 -2.81 -3.63
N ARG A 59 5.74 -3.23 -2.70
CA ARG A 59 4.53 -4.01 -3.02
C ARG A 59 3.58 -3.24 -3.93
N LEU A 60 3.36 -1.94 -3.69
CA LEU A 60 2.50 -1.13 -4.55
C LEU A 60 3.06 -0.96 -5.96
N LEU A 61 4.35 -0.68 -6.11
CA LEU A 61 4.96 -0.37 -7.42
C LEU A 61 5.28 -1.63 -8.23
N CYS A 62 5.66 -2.72 -7.57
CA CYS A 62 6.14 -3.93 -8.22
C CYS A 62 5.07 -5.03 -8.34
N ASP A 63 4.12 -5.07 -7.40
CA ASP A 63 3.12 -6.16 -7.31
C ASP A 63 1.68 -5.68 -7.62
N ALA A 64 1.51 -4.45 -8.15
CA ALA A 64 0.19 -3.94 -8.52
C ALA A 64 -0.45 -4.73 -9.66
N TYR A 65 -1.63 -5.28 -9.40
CA TYR A 65 -2.44 -5.98 -10.41
C TYR A 65 -3.53 -5.10 -11.02
N MET A 66 -4.21 -4.28 -10.21
CA MET A 66 -5.28 -3.39 -10.65
C MET A 66 -5.18 -2.04 -9.96
N CYS A 67 -5.39 -0.97 -10.74
CA CYS A 67 -5.57 0.38 -10.24
C CYS A 67 -7.03 0.79 -10.38
N MET A 68 -7.67 1.13 -9.26
CA MET A 68 -9.08 1.52 -9.24
C MET A 68 -9.19 3.04 -9.16
N TYR A 69 -10.02 3.62 -10.02
CA TYR A 69 -10.26 5.05 -10.10
C TYR A 69 -11.75 5.32 -9.90
N GLN A 70 -12.08 6.44 -9.26
CA GLN A 70 -13.46 6.89 -9.04
C GLN A 70 -13.62 8.36 -9.45
N SER A 71 -14.83 8.75 -9.84
CA SER A 71 -15.14 10.17 -10.08
C SER A 71 -14.99 10.96 -8.77
N PRO A 72 -14.26 12.10 -8.76
CA PRO A 72 -14.16 12.96 -7.59
C PRO A 72 -15.52 13.44 -7.04
N GLU A 73 -16.54 13.51 -7.90
CA GLU A 73 -17.88 13.97 -7.54
C GLU A 73 -18.66 12.94 -6.68
N VAL A 74 -18.25 11.67 -6.72
CA VAL A 74 -18.95 10.54 -6.06
C VAL A 74 -18.15 10.02 -4.86
N SER A 75 -16.96 10.58 -4.58
CA SER A 75 -16.13 10.11 -3.48
C SER A 75 -16.82 10.37 -2.13
N MET A 76 -16.76 9.39 -1.23
CA MET A 76 -17.30 9.50 0.13
C MET A 76 -16.45 10.39 1.05
N VAL A 77 -15.33 10.92 0.57
CA VAL A 77 -14.35 11.69 1.36
C VAL A 77 -14.20 13.08 0.76
N ARG A 78 -14.56 14.11 1.55
CA ARG A 78 -14.34 15.53 1.25
C ARG A 78 -13.09 16.05 1.95
#